data_AF-A0A2V8ERQ7-F1
#
_entry.id   AF-A0A2V8ERQ7-F1
#
_cell.length_a   1.000
_cell.length_b   1.000
_cell.length_c   1.000
_cell.angle_alpha   90.00
_cell.angle_beta   90.00
_cell.angle_gamma   90.00
#
_symmetry.space_group_name_H-M   'P 1'
#
loop_
_entity.id
_entity.type
_entity.pdbx_description
1 polymer ?
#
loop_
_entity_poly.entity_id
_entity_poly.type
_entity_poly.pdbx_seq_one_letter_code
_entity_poly.pdbx_strand_id
1 'polypeptide(L)'
;MESAKAKLDARGAIVDKAVQLAKDARTLDPAARNEDYIREDMSRIKGDRKIVGWTSQFWDLDGTVLVEFTYERNGEIAGYPFEVNQPAGIVRGVIGDPELEKNMAGESPRRGWLYPPSEVKQPLLVTFNV
;
A
#
# COMPACT_ATOMS: atom_id res chain seq x y z
N MET A 1 -8.53 -16.24 -29.46
CA MET A 1 -7.74 -15.14 -28.87
C MET A 1 -8.45 -14.45 -27.68
N GLU A 2 -9.59 -14.96 -27.19
CA GLU A 2 -10.33 -14.35 -26.05
C GLU A 2 -9.66 -14.52 -24.68
N SER A 3 -8.77 -15.49 -24.51
CA SER A 3 -8.23 -15.83 -23.18
C SER A 3 -7.21 -14.85 -22.61
N ALA A 4 -6.59 -13.97 -23.41
CA ALA A 4 -5.61 -13.00 -22.92
C ALA A 4 -6.27 -11.73 -22.37
N LYS A 5 -7.33 -11.25 -23.04
CA LYS A 5 -8.08 -10.05 -22.63
C LYS A 5 -8.84 -10.30 -21.33
N ALA A 6 -9.59 -11.41 -21.25
CA ALA A 6 -10.32 -11.78 -20.03
C ALA A 6 -9.42 -11.96 -18.79
N LYS A 7 -8.19 -12.47 -18.98
CA LYS A 7 -7.19 -12.54 -17.90
C LYS A 7 -6.68 -11.17 -17.47
N LEU A 8 -6.55 -10.24 -18.41
CA LEU A 8 -6.14 -8.86 -18.13
C LEU A 8 -7.25 -8.11 -17.36
N ASP A 9 -8.51 -8.26 -17.77
CA ASP A 9 -9.67 -7.65 -17.12
C ASP A 9 -9.86 -8.19 -15.69
N ALA A 10 -9.74 -9.52 -15.50
CA ALA A 10 -9.80 -10.12 -14.16
C ALA A 10 -8.66 -9.64 -13.26
N ARG A 11 -7.45 -9.48 -13.81
CA ARG A 11 -6.29 -8.96 -13.08
C ARG A 11 -6.47 -7.49 -12.71
N GLY A 12 -7.06 -6.70 -13.59
CA GLY A 12 -7.43 -5.30 -13.32
C GLY A 12 -8.44 -5.17 -12.19
N ALA A 13 -9.49 -6.01 -12.18
CA ALA A 13 -10.50 -6.00 -11.12
C ALA A 13 -9.92 -6.41 -9.75
N ILE A 14 -8.99 -7.37 -9.72
CA ILE A 14 -8.26 -7.75 -8.51
C ILE A 14 -7.46 -6.55 -7.99
N VAL A 15 -6.69 -5.90 -8.85
CA VAL A 15 -5.89 -4.73 -8.47
C VAL A 15 -6.77 -3.59 -7.94
N ASP A 16 -7.84 -3.26 -8.64
CA ASP A 16 -8.74 -2.16 -8.25
C ASP A 16 -9.36 -2.41 -6.86
N LYS A 17 -9.82 -3.65 -6.63
CA LYS A 17 -10.33 -4.06 -5.31
C LYS A 17 -9.25 -3.98 -4.23
N ALA A 18 -8.01 -4.38 -4.52
CA ALA A 18 -6.92 -4.31 -3.54
C ALA A 18 -6.61 -2.85 -3.18
N VAL A 19 -6.55 -1.97 -4.17
CA VAL A 19 -6.34 -0.53 -3.97
C VAL A 19 -7.47 0.06 -3.14
N GLN A 20 -8.72 -0.29 -3.43
CA GLN A 20 -9.85 0.20 -2.66
C GLN A 20 -9.80 -0.28 -1.20
N LEU A 21 -9.48 -1.56 -0.97
CA LEU A 21 -9.29 -2.09 0.39
C LEU A 21 -8.18 -1.37 1.14
N ALA A 22 -7.04 -1.12 0.48
CA ALA A 22 -5.93 -0.39 1.07
C ALA A 22 -6.31 1.05 1.43
N LYS A 23 -7.12 1.73 0.60
CA LYS A 23 -7.63 3.08 0.86
C LYS A 23 -8.58 3.14 2.05
N ASP A 24 -9.53 2.21 2.11
CA ASP A 24 -10.57 2.16 3.15
C ASP A 24 -10.08 1.63 4.50
N ALA A 25 -8.99 0.86 4.51
CA ALA A 25 -8.40 0.32 5.72
C ALA A 25 -7.94 1.41 6.68
N ARG A 26 -7.84 1.05 7.97
CA ARG A 26 -7.46 1.95 9.06
C ARG A 26 -6.18 1.48 9.74
N THR A 27 -5.18 1.14 8.92
CA THR A 27 -3.93 0.52 9.39
C THR A 27 -2.89 1.55 9.81
N LEU A 28 -2.96 2.77 9.28
CA LEU A 28 -2.08 3.87 9.68
C LEU A 28 -2.59 4.59 10.95
N ASP A 29 -3.90 4.75 11.05
CA ASP A 29 -4.58 5.34 12.20
C ASP A 29 -5.96 4.68 12.38
N PRO A 30 -6.35 4.24 13.58
CA PRO A 30 -7.61 3.53 13.80
C PRO A 30 -8.86 4.42 13.64
N ALA A 31 -8.71 5.74 13.74
CA ALA A 31 -9.80 6.71 13.62
C ALA A 31 -10.00 7.20 12.18
N ALA A 32 -9.01 7.08 11.31
CA ALA A 32 -9.05 7.54 9.92
C ALA A 32 -8.84 6.39 8.91
N ARG A 33 -9.43 6.52 7.72
CA ARG A 33 -9.04 5.67 6.59
C ARG A 33 -7.62 6.02 6.16
N ASN A 34 -6.91 5.06 5.59
CA ASN A 34 -5.57 5.25 5.08
C ASN A 34 -5.52 6.38 4.04
N GLU A 35 -6.51 6.46 3.14
CA GLU A 35 -6.56 7.57 2.17
C GLU A 35 -6.69 8.94 2.85
N ASP A 36 -7.53 9.06 3.87
CA ASP A 36 -7.73 10.31 4.62
C ASP A 36 -6.47 10.68 5.41
N TYR A 37 -5.85 9.70 6.08
CA TYR A 37 -4.58 9.88 6.79
C TYR A 37 -3.47 10.34 5.86
N ILE A 38 -3.27 9.64 4.74
CA ILE A 38 -2.25 9.99 3.74
C ILE A 38 -2.51 11.40 3.22
N ARG A 39 -3.76 11.74 2.90
CA ARG A 39 -4.12 13.08 2.42
C ARG A 39 -3.79 14.16 3.44
N GLU A 40 -4.10 13.93 4.71
CA GLU A 40 -3.77 14.85 5.80
C GLU A 40 -2.25 15.01 5.94
N ASP A 41 -1.51 13.89 6.01
CA ASP A 41 -0.05 13.87 6.12
C ASP A 41 0.60 14.61 4.93
N MET A 42 0.15 14.34 3.70
CA MET A 42 0.60 15.03 2.49
C MET A 42 0.35 16.54 2.55
N SER A 43 -0.69 17.01 3.24
CA SER A 43 -0.92 18.45 3.43
C SER A 43 0.11 19.09 4.37
N ARG A 44 0.68 18.31 5.30
CA ARG A 44 1.65 18.76 6.30
C ARG A 44 3.08 18.77 5.77
N ILE A 45 3.40 17.95 4.77
CA ILE A 45 4.73 17.93 4.14
C ILE A 45 5.00 19.26 3.44
N LYS A 46 6.05 19.97 3.89
CA LYS A 46 6.56 21.19 3.25
C LYS A 46 7.70 20.86 2.28
N GLY A 47 7.82 21.63 1.20
CA GLY A 47 8.87 21.49 0.18
C GLY A 47 8.33 21.05 -1.18
N ASP A 48 9.25 20.77 -2.11
CA ASP A 48 8.91 20.22 -3.43
C ASP A 48 8.44 18.78 -3.27
N ARG A 49 7.24 18.50 -3.78
CA ARG A 49 6.65 17.16 -3.74
C ARG A 49 5.92 16.88 -5.03
N LYS A 50 6.00 15.63 -5.48
CA LYS A 50 5.26 15.13 -6.63
C LYS A 50 4.50 13.88 -6.23
N ILE A 51 3.17 13.95 -6.28
CA ILE A 51 2.34 12.77 -6.04
C ILE A 51 2.47 11.85 -7.25
N VAL A 52 2.89 10.61 -7.01
CA VAL A 52 2.90 9.55 -8.04
C VAL A 52 1.56 8.82 -8.01
N GLY A 53 1.05 8.52 -6.81
CA GLY A 53 -0.28 7.97 -6.59
C GLY A 53 -0.26 6.51 -6.11
N TRP A 54 -1.39 5.84 -6.25
CA TRP A 54 -1.56 4.44 -5.87
C TRP A 54 -1.00 3.52 -6.95
N THR A 55 -0.08 2.64 -6.55
CA THR A 55 0.48 1.57 -7.37
C THR A 55 0.22 0.24 -6.70
N SER A 56 0.21 -0.83 -7.49
CA SER A 56 -0.01 -2.18 -6.96
C SER A 56 0.85 -3.20 -7.70
N GLN A 57 1.31 -4.20 -6.96
CA GLN A 57 2.03 -5.34 -7.50
C GLN A 57 1.46 -6.62 -6.92
N PHE A 58 1.35 -7.67 -7.75
CA PHE A 58 1.01 -9.00 -7.24
C PHE A 58 2.22 -9.52 -6.48
N TRP A 59 2.03 -9.83 -5.19
CA TRP A 59 3.07 -10.43 -4.38
C TRP A 59 3.04 -11.94 -4.56
N ASP A 60 1.89 -12.56 -4.38
CA ASP A 60 1.76 -14.01 -4.35
C ASP A 60 0.58 -14.54 -5.19
N LEU A 61 0.65 -15.82 -5.55
CA LEU A 61 -0.40 -16.55 -6.26
C LEU A 61 -1.65 -16.79 -5.38
N ASP A 62 -1.51 -16.75 -4.05
CA ASP A 62 -2.59 -16.87 -3.07
C ASP A 62 -3.51 -15.64 -3.01
N GLY A 63 -3.35 -14.65 -3.89
CA GLY A 63 -4.21 -13.47 -3.93
C GLY A 63 -3.80 -12.35 -2.96
N THR A 64 -2.54 -12.39 -2.52
CA THR A 64 -1.89 -11.27 -1.82
C THR A 64 -1.39 -10.25 -2.84
N VAL A 65 -1.87 -9.02 -2.72
CA VAL A 65 -1.50 -7.88 -3.55
C VAL A 65 -0.79 -6.87 -2.66
N LEU A 66 0.38 -6.45 -3.09
CA LEU A 66 1.04 -5.29 -2.52
C LEU A 66 0.42 -4.03 -3.11
N VAL A 67 -0.03 -3.12 -2.27
CA VAL A 67 -0.53 -1.80 -2.67
C VAL A 67 0.30 -0.73 -2.01
N GLU A 68 0.70 0.28 -2.76
CA GLU A 68 1.58 1.35 -2.29
C GLU A 68 1.03 2.69 -2.72
N PHE A 69 0.94 3.65 -1.80
CA PHE A 69 0.83 5.05 -2.19
C PHE A 69 2.21 5.66 -2.25
N THR A 70 2.62 6.18 -3.40
CA THR A 70 3.97 6.71 -3.61
C THR A 70 3.96 8.19 -3.96
N TYR A 71 5.00 8.89 -3.50
CA TYR A 71 5.23 10.29 -3.79
C TYR A 71 6.74 10.57 -3.79
N GLU A 72 7.15 11.57 -4.55
CA GLU A 72 8.51 12.08 -4.53
C GLU A 72 8.60 13.26 -3.57
N ARG A 73 9.68 13.29 -2.79
CA ARG A 73 10.03 14.39 -1.89
C ARG A 73 11.52 14.66 -2.02
N ASN A 74 11.90 15.88 -2.39
CA ASN A 74 13.31 16.28 -2.55
C ASN A 74 14.12 15.36 -3.50
N GLY A 75 13.48 14.81 -4.54
CA GLY A 75 14.13 13.88 -5.48
C GLY A 75 14.24 12.43 -4.99
N GLU A 76 13.72 12.11 -3.81
CA GLU A 76 13.68 10.76 -3.25
C GLU A 76 12.24 10.24 -3.25
N ILE A 77 12.07 8.94 -3.49
CA ILE A 77 10.74 8.33 -3.52
C ILE A 77 10.41 7.84 -2.10
N ALA A 78 9.24 8.25 -1.63
CA ALA A 78 8.65 7.87 -0.37
C ALA A 78 7.28 7.23 -0.61
N GLY A 79 6.79 6.46 0.35
CA GLY A 79 5.48 5.86 0.20
C GLY A 79 4.95 5.13 1.42
N TYR A 80 3.70 4.69 1.28
CA TYR A 80 2.94 3.93 2.25
C TYR A 80 2.60 2.55 1.66
N PRO A 81 3.41 1.52 1.98
CA PRO A 81 3.15 0.15 1.55
C PRO A 81 2.12 -0.57 2.43
N PHE A 82 1.21 -1.30 1.77
CA PHE A 82 0.13 -2.08 2.34
C PHE A 82 0.08 -3.47 1.72
N GLU A 83 0.18 -4.50 2.55
CA GLU A 83 -0.14 -5.86 2.13
C GLU A 83 -1.67 -6.03 2.15
N VAL A 84 -2.25 -6.48 1.05
CA VAL A 84 -3.67 -6.76 0.93
C VAL A 84 -3.86 -8.23 0.58
N ASN A 85 -4.28 -9.02 1.57
CA ASN A 85 -4.72 -10.38 1.35
C ASN A 85 -6.22 -10.37 1.02
N GLN A 86 -6.56 -10.50 -0.27
CA GLN A 86 -7.94 -10.41 -0.71
C GLN A 86 -8.83 -11.57 -0.28
N PRO A 87 -8.38 -12.84 -0.32
CA PRO A 87 -9.20 -13.96 0.15
C PRO A 87 -9.56 -13.83 1.62
N ALA A 88 -8.61 -13.39 2.45
CA ALA A 88 -8.83 -13.22 3.89
C ALA A 88 -9.51 -11.88 4.24
N GLY A 89 -9.58 -10.93 3.29
CA GLY A 89 -10.06 -9.57 3.58
C GLY A 89 -9.20 -8.90 4.65
N ILE A 90 -7.88 -9.04 4.56
CA ILE A 90 -6.93 -8.49 5.53
C ILE A 90 -6.09 -7.43 4.82
N VAL A 91 -5.93 -6.28 5.48
CA VAL A 91 -4.98 -5.24 5.07
C VAL A 91 -4.01 -5.00 6.21
N ARG A 92 -2.70 -5.02 5.91
CA ARG A 92 -1.63 -4.75 6.87
C ARG A 92 -0.77 -3.60 6.38
N GLY A 93 -0.52 -2.63 7.26
CA GLY A 93 0.53 -1.66 7.04
C GLY A 93 1.88 -2.39 7.11
N VAL A 94 2.70 -2.23 6.09
CA VAL A 94 4.02 -2.88 6.06
C VAL A 94 5.00 -2.13 6.95
N ILE A 95 4.87 -0.80 7.08
CA ILE A 95 5.73 0.01 7.95
C ILE A 95 5.50 -0.36 9.41
N GLY A 96 6.58 -0.70 10.13
CA GLY A 96 6.54 -1.07 11.54
C GLY A 96 6.20 -2.54 11.82
N ASP A 97 5.99 -3.35 10.77
CA ASP A 97 5.87 -4.79 10.86
C ASP A 97 7.18 -5.46 10.40
N PRO A 98 8.05 -5.90 11.33
CA PRO A 98 9.41 -6.31 11.00
C PRO A 98 9.48 -7.54 10.08
N GLU A 99 8.45 -8.39 10.08
CA GLU A 99 8.37 -9.54 9.18
C GLU A 99 8.03 -9.11 7.76
N LEU A 100 7.05 -8.21 7.60
CA LEU A 100 6.69 -7.66 6.30
C LEU A 100 7.77 -6.75 5.72
N GLU A 101 8.41 -5.92 6.56
CA GLU A 101 9.54 -5.08 6.16
C GLU A 101 10.71 -5.93 5.65
N LYS A 102 10.99 -7.06 6.29
CA LYS A 102 12.04 -7.99 5.88
C LYS A 102 11.70 -8.69 4.56
N ASN A 103 10.45 -9.10 4.37
CA ASN A 103 10.00 -9.72 3.13
C ASN A 103 10.06 -8.71 1.96
N MET A 104 9.71 -7.45 2.20
CA MET A 104 9.91 -6.37 1.22
C MET A 104 11.37 -6.10 0.90
N ALA A 105 12.22 -6.01 1.93
CA ALA A 105 13.64 -5.72 1.77
C ALA A 105 14.39 -6.85 1.04
N GLY A 106 13.92 -8.10 1.18
CA GLY A 106 14.48 -9.27 0.49
C GLY A 106 14.11 -9.37 -0.99
N GLU A 107 12.93 -8.88 -1.39
CA GLU A 107 12.43 -8.98 -2.77
C GLU A 107 12.52 -7.67 -3.59
N SER A 108 12.81 -6.53 -2.96
CA SER A 108 12.89 -5.22 -3.63
C SER A 108 14.34 -4.73 -3.83
N PRO A 109 15.02 -5.07 -4.95
CA PRO A 109 16.31 -4.49 -5.31
C PRO A 109 16.22 -3.02 -5.79
N ARG A 110 15.11 -2.31 -5.52
CA ARG A 110 14.86 -0.96 -6.05
C ARG A 110 14.59 0.06 -4.94
N ARG A 111 15.60 0.93 -4.80
CA ARG A 111 15.56 2.35 -4.39
C ARG A 111 15.76 2.64 -2.90
N GLY A 112 16.52 3.69 -2.63
CA GLY A 112 16.61 4.33 -1.31
C GLY A 112 15.29 5.01 -1.00
N TRP A 113 14.39 4.27 -0.36
CA TRP A 113 13.11 4.78 0.09
C TRP A 113 13.29 5.56 1.40
N LEU A 114 12.73 6.76 1.44
CA LEU A 114 12.49 7.46 2.68
C LEU A 114 11.09 7.09 3.17
N TYR A 115 11.01 6.46 4.34
CA TYR A 115 9.75 6.30 5.03
C TYR A 115 9.23 7.68 5.47
N PRO A 116 7.92 7.95 5.35
CA PRO A 116 7.34 9.22 5.81
C PRO A 116 7.68 9.43 7.30
N PRO A 117 8.25 10.60 7.67
CA PRO A 117 8.59 10.89 9.05
C PRO A 117 7.32 11.32 9.79
N SER A 118 6.59 10.39 10.37
CA SER A 118 5.64 10.62 11.47
C SER A 118 5.22 9.29 12.09
N GLU A 119 5.70 9.03 13.30
CA GLU A 119 5.10 8.16 14.33
C GLU A 119 4.13 7.06 13.82
N VAL A 120 4.62 6.09 13.04
CA VAL A 120 3.83 4.89 12.75
C VAL A 120 3.69 4.13 14.07
N LYS A 121 2.56 4.36 14.75
CA LYS A 121 2.15 3.53 15.87
C LYS A 121 1.91 2.13 15.29
N GLN A 122 2.44 1.14 16.00
CA GLN A 122 2.57 -0.27 15.63
C GLN A 122 1.48 -0.81 14.70
N PRO A 123 1.83 -1.74 13.77
CA PRO A 123 0.91 -2.26 12.77
C PRO A 123 -0.32 -2.87 13.44
N LEU A 124 -1.47 -2.22 13.27
CA LEU A 124 -2.77 -2.74 13.68
C LEU A 124 -3.31 -3.61 12.55
N LEU A 125 -3.45 -4.91 12.83
CA LEU A 125 -4.13 -5.85 11.94
C LEU A 125 -5.61 -5.51 11.89
N VAL A 126 -6.11 -5.09 10.73
CA VAL A 126 -7.54 -4.84 10.52
C VAL A 126 -8.12 -5.98 9.69
N THR A 127 -9.13 -6.66 10.25
CA THR A 127 -9.91 -7.70 9.57
C THR A 127 -11.26 -7.11 9.18
N PHE A 128 -11.65 -7.23 7.92
CA PHE A 128 -12.97 -6.82 7.47
C PHE A 128 -13.95 -8.00 7.64
N ASN A 129 -14.96 -7.87 8.51
CA ASN A 129 -16.09 -8.80 8.54
C ASN A 129 -17.00 -8.48 7.34
N VAL A 130 -17.03 -9.38 6.35
CA VAL A 130 -17.99 -9.39 5.23
C VAL A 130 -19.23 -10.21 5.57
#